data_AF-A0A7W0RBR7-F1
#
_entry.id   AF-A0A7W0RBR7-F1
#
_cell.length_a   1.000
_cell.length_b   1.000
_cell.length_c   1.000
_cell.angle_alpha   90.00
_cell.angle_beta   90.00
_cell.angle_gamma   90.00
#
_symmetry.space_group_name_H-M   'P 1'
#
loop_
_entity.id
_entity.type
_entity.pdbx_description
1 polymer ?
#
loop_
_entity_poly.entity_id
_entity_poly.type
_entity_poly.pdbx_seq_one_letter_code
_entity_poly.pdbx_strand_id
1 'polypeptide(L)'
;AKADLRTAYLDAAGRPLTATLPPDVGGQTLTAGVYRTGSVPSLGLTGTLTLDAQGDPRAVFIFQIEERLTTATASRVSLINGAQACNVFWQVGSSASLGTSSVFAGNILALTSISLKDGAAVDGRLLARNGAVTLINDTVTRSRCAPGTEPGTGTGTGTGTGSNPGPDVTGPAVLITGLPGLRQPPFGRPGAPRPPFRSVCTTRDFTARFRLRDRAGIKVADVYLDGRRLKRTKLTRFSLRIRVRGLRVGNHRITVIARDRAGNRSVTTRRFGRCVLGLPAPRFTG
;
A
#
# COMPACT_ATOMS: atom_id res chain seq x y z
N ALA A 1 13.90 -13.42 -5.55
CA ALA A 1 13.37 -12.88 -4.27
C ALA A 1 14.43 -12.75 -3.18
N LYS A 2 14.99 -13.84 -2.62
CA LYS A 2 16.02 -13.76 -1.56
C LYS A 2 17.34 -13.15 -2.06
N ALA A 3 17.76 -13.50 -3.29
CA ALA A 3 18.89 -12.86 -3.95
C ALA A 3 18.63 -11.35 -4.19
N ASP A 4 17.49 -10.99 -4.77
CA ASP A 4 17.11 -9.59 -5.00
C ASP A 4 17.06 -8.77 -3.70
N LEU A 5 16.59 -9.36 -2.59
CA LEU A 5 16.66 -8.74 -1.27
C LEU A 5 18.10 -8.49 -0.83
N ARG A 6 19.01 -9.45 -1.03
CA ARG A 6 20.43 -9.26 -0.74
C ARG A 6 21.02 -8.12 -1.57
N THR A 7 20.71 -8.06 -2.87
CA THR A 7 21.17 -6.99 -3.76
C THR A 7 20.64 -5.63 -3.31
N ALA A 8 19.33 -5.52 -3.05
CA ALA A 8 18.72 -4.26 -2.58
C ALA A 8 19.27 -3.81 -1.23
N TYR A 9 19.55 -4.74 -0.31
CA TYR A 9 20.18 -4.45 0.98
C TYR A 9 21.58 -3.85 0.82
N LEU A 10 22.41 -4.46 -0.05
CA LEU A 10 23.78 -3.98 -0.31
C LEU A 10 23.78 -2.65 -1.06
N ASP A 11 22.87 -2.47 -2.03
CA ASP A 11 22.69 -1.20 -2.75
C ASP A 11 22.32 -0.06 -1.77
N ALA A 12 21.32 -0.28 -0.90
CA ALA A 12 20.92 0.71 0.09
C ALA A 12 22.04 1.05 1.08
N ALA A 13 22.79 0.05 1.55
CA ALA A 13 23.93 0.24 2.46
C ALA A 13 25.11 0.97 1.79
N GLY A 14 25.26 0.85 0.48
CA GLY A 14 26.33 1.46 -0.31
C GLY A 14 26.02 2.86 -0.85
N ARG A 15 24.80 3.38 -0.66
CA ARG A 15 24.46 4.74 -1.13
C ARG A 15 25.27 5.82 -0.41
N PRO A 16 25.72 6.86 -1.13
CA PRO A 16 26.50 7.94 -0.54
C PRO A 16 25.66 8.74 0.47
N LEU A 17 26.27 9.12 1.58
CA LEU A 17 25.60 9.75 2.71
C LEU A 17 25.23 11.21 2.41
N THR A 18 24.02 11.62 2.80
CA THR A 18 23.58 13.02 2.83
C THR A 18 23.77 13.63 4.22
N ALA A 19 23.33 12.94 5.27
CA ALA A 19 23.42 13.45 6.64
C ALA A 19 23.40 12.32 7.68
N THR A 20 23.94 12.61 8.87
CA THR A 20 23.85 11.72 10.04
C THR A 20 22.57 11.99 10.83
N LEU A 21 21.96 10.94 11.36
CA LEU A 21 20.77 11.01 12.19
C LEU A 21 21.10 11.18 13.67
N PRO A 22 20.23 11.86 14.44
CA PRO A 22 20.23 11.74 15.88
C PRO A 22 19.86 10.31 16.33
N PRO A 23 20.09 9.95 17.61
CA PRO A 23 19.70 8.65 18.14
C PRO A 23 18.20 8.36 18.06
N ASP A 24 17.35 9.40 18.10
CA ASP A 24 15.90 9.30 17.89
C ASP A 24 15.43 10.36 16.88
N VAL A 25 14.67 9.94 15.86
CA VAL A 25 14.20 10.81 14.77
C VAL A 25 12.78 11.36 14.99
N GLY A 26 12.24 11.17 16.17
CA GLY A 26 11.00 11.79 16.63
C GLY A 26 10.99 13.31 16.49
N GLY A 27 9.92 13.85 15.91
CA GLY A 27 9.74 15.29 15.70
C GLY A 27 10.53 15.88 14.53
N GLN A 28 11.36 15.07 13.85
CA GLN A 28 12.14 15.53 12.71
C GLN A 28 11.28 15.62 11.44
N THR A 29 11.66 16.56 10.57
CA THR A 29 11.23 16.61 9.17
C THR A 29 12.46 16.46 8.30
N LEU A 30 12.52 15.38 7.53
CA LEU A 30 13.63 15.08 6.63
C LEU A 30 13.17 15.25 5.19
N THR A 31 14.05 15.82 4.36
CA THR A 31 13.87 15.91 2.92
C THR A 31 14.46 14.67 2.22
N ALA A 32 14.38 14.62 0.88
CA ALA A 32 14.97 13.51 0.14
C ALA A 32 16.47 13.38 0.43
N GLY A 33 16.94 12.16 0.68
CA GLY A 33 18.33 11.93 1.03
C GLY A 33 18.65 10.54 1.57
N VAL A 34 19.94 10.34 1.81
CA VAL A 34 20.50 9.14 2.44
C VAL A 34 20.96 9.52 3.83
N TYR A 35 20.43 8.83 4.82
CA TYR A 35 20.62 9.13 6.24
C TYR A 35 21.23 7.94 6.94
N ARG A 36 22.28 8.16 7.74
CA ARG A 36 22.93 7.09 8.52
C ARG A 36 22.87 7.40 10.00
N THR A 37 22.74 6.36 10.83
CA THR A 37 22.97 6.50 12.27
C THR A 37 24.34 7.12 12.56
N GLY A 38 24.39 8.09 13.48
CA GLY A 38 25.64 8.72 13.90
C GLY A 38 26.36 7.89 14.97
N SER A 39 26.85 8.54 16.03
CA SER A 39 27.59 7.88 17.12
C SER A 39 26.81 6.81 17.90
N VAL A 40 25.48 6.79 17.77
CA VAL A 40 24.62 5.72 18.31
C VAL A 40 24.19 4.84 17.12
N PRO A 41 24.57 3.55 17.09
CA PRO A 41 24.35 2.69 15.92
C PRO A 41 22.89 2.22 15.77
N SER A 42 22.08 2.34 16.82
CA SER A 42 20.65 2.06 16.80
C SER A 42 19.84 3.33 16.59
N LEU A 43 18.70 3.20 15.90
CA LEU A 43 17.77 4.29 15.63
C LEU A 43 16.45 4.09 16.38
N GLY A 44 16.10 5.07 17.20
CA GLY A 44 14.77 5.22 17.81
C GLY A 44 13.83 6.04 16.94
N LEU A 45 12.53 5.78 17.03
CA LEU A 45 11.49 6.65 16.52
C LEU A 45 10.39 6.80 17.56
N THR A 46 10.42 7.93 18.26
CA THR A 46 9.42 8.31 19.27
C THR A 46 8.55 9.45 18.76
N GLY A 47 7.23 9.30 18.77
CA GLY A 47 6.33 10.31 18.18
C GLY A 47 6.31 10.22 16.65
N THR A 48 6.44 11.35 15.94
CA THR A 48 6.29 11.41 14.47
C THR A 48 7.57 11.81 13.77
N LEU A 49 8.02 11.01 12.80
CA LEU A 49 8.99 11.40 11.78
C LEU A 49 8.24 11.84 10.53
N THR A 50 8.58 13.00 9.96
CA THR A 50 7.99 13.50 8.71
C THR A 50 9.00 13.40 7.57
N LEU A 51 8.57 12.82 6.44
CA LEU A 51 9.34 12.77 5.20
C LEU A 51 8.69 13.71 4.19
N ASP A 52 9.41 14.77 3.85
CA ASP A 52 8.96 15.84 2.97
C ASP A 52 9.61 15.70 1.59
N ALA A 53 8.79 15.37 0.60
CA ALA A 53 9.24 15.28 -0.79
C ALA A 53 9.35 16.65 -1.49
N GLN A 54 8.95 17.73 -0.84
CA GLN A 54 9.01 19.10 -1.36
C GLN A 54 8.38 19.26 -2.75
N GLY A 55 7.32 18.49 -3.02
CA GLY A 55 6.61 18.47 -4.30
C GLY A 55 7.14 17.47 -5.32
N ASP A 56 8.26 16.79 -5.06
CA ASP A 56 8.80 15.78 -5.98
C ASP A 56 8.30 14.36 -5.64
N PRO A 57 7.36 13.78 -6.42
CA PRO A 57 6.91 12.41 -6.20
C PRO A 57 8.01 11.35 -6.40
N ARG A 58 9.14 11.70 -7.01
CA ARG A 58 10.31 10.81 -7.15
C ARG A 58 11.30 10.92 -5.99
N ALA A 59 11.04 11.77 -5.00
CA ALA A 59 11.87 11.88 -3.81
C ALA A 59 12.12 10.50 -3.16
N VAL A 60 13.39 10.23 -2.87
CA VAL A 60 13.88 8.97 -2.29
C VAL A 60 14.45 9.23 -0.91
N PHE A 61 14.12 8.37 0.04
CA PHE A 61 14.60 8.40 1.41
C PHE A 61 15.24 7.05 1.73
N ILE A 62 16.52 7.06 2.08
CA ILE A 62 17.26 5.84 2.43
C ILE A 62 17.83 6.00 3.83
N PHE A 63 17.45 5.11 4.73
CA PHE A 63 17.95 5.04 6.10
C PHE A 63 18.92 3.87 6.22
N GLN A 64 20.18 4.16 6.50
CA GLN A 64 21.26 3.22 6.79
C GLN A 64 21.41 3.12 8.31
N ILE A 65 20.80 2.09 8.91
CA ILE A 65 20.78 1.88 10.35
C ILE A 65 21.77 0.77 10.68
N GLU A 66 22.83 1.09 11.41
CA GLU A 66 23.93 0.15 11.66
C GLU A 66 23.52 -1.04 12.53
N GLU A 67 22.66 -0.82 13.52
CA GLU A 67 22.13 -1.89 14.36
C GLU A 67 20.62 -2.01 14.27
N ARG A 68 19.87 -1.52 15.28
CA ARG A 68 18.45 -1.80 15.45
C ARG A 68 17.62 -0.59 15.09
N LEU A 69 16.49 -0.84 14.42
CA LEU A 69 15.40 0.14 14.31
C LEU A 69 14.34 -0.20 15.36
N THR A 70 14.02 0.75 16.25
CA THR A 70 12.94 0.58 17.22
C THR A 70 11.97 1.75 17.16
N THR A 71 10.69 1.46 16.97
CA THR A 71 9.65 2.48 17.04
C THR A 71 8.85 2.38 18.35
N ALA A 72 8.51 3.51 18.93
CA ALA A 72 7.70 3.57 20.14
C ALA A 72 6.23 3.20 19.86
N THR A 73 5.46 2.94 20.91
CA THR A 73 3.99 2.79 20.81
C THR A 73 3.37 4.03 20.17
N ALA A 74 2.39 3.84 19.28
CA ALA A 74 1.67 4.89 18.57
C ALA A 74 2.53 5.88 17.76
N SER A 75 3.80 5.54 17.51
CA SER A 75 4.71 6.33 16.69
C SER A 75 4.34 6.29 15.20
N ARG A 76 4.79 7.28 14.43
CA ARG A 76 4.37 7.47 13.03
C ARG A 76 5.51 7.91 12.10
N VAL A 77 5.54 7.33 10.90
CA VAL A 77 6.24 7.89 9.74
C VAL A 77 5.19 8.57 8.84
N SER A 78 5.25 9.89 8.74
CA SER A 78 4.33 10.72 7.97
C SER A 78 4.96 11.09 6.63
N LEU A 79 4.22 10.91 5.53
CA LEU A 79 4.67 11.27 4.18
C LEU A 79 3.90 12.50 3.72
N ILE A 80 4.62 13.58 3.40
CA ILE A 80 4.01 14.85 2.97
C ILE A 80 4.53 15.29 1.60
N ASN A 81 3.83 16.25 0.99
CA ASN A 81 4.23 16.95 -0.22
C ASN A 81 4.68 16.03 -1.38
N GLY A 82 4.01 14.89 -1.54
CA GLY A 82 4.28 13.95 -2.64
C GLY A 82 5.17 12.78 -2.26
N ALA A 83 5.65 12.68 -1.02
CA ALA A 83 6.46 11.56 -0.58
C ALA A 83 5.69 10.24 -0.70
N GLN A 84 6.36 9.19 -1.17
CA GLN A 84 5.74 7.90 -1.45
C GLN A 84 6.46 6.79 -0.70
N ALA A 85 5.72 5.97 0.05
CA ALA A 85 6.28 4.89 0.88
C ALA A 85 7.12 3.89 0.07
N CYS A 86 6.79 3.69 -1.19
CA CYS A 86 7.56 2.84 -2.10
C CYS A 86 8.99 3.36 -2.38
N ASN A 87 9.26 4.66 -2.21
CA ASN A 87 10.57 5.31 -2.35
C ASN A 87 11.28 5.50 -1.00
N VAL A 88 10.74 4.92 0.08
CA VAL A 88 11.36 4.95 1.41
C VAL A 88 11.98 3.57 1.68
N PHE A 89 13.26 3.54 2.01
CA PHE A 89 14.03 2.32 2.25
C PHE A 89 14.72 2.39 3.60
N TRP A 90 14.57 1.32 4.39
CA TRP A 90 15.16 1.19 5.71
C TRP A 90 16.09 -0.02 5.69
N GLN A 91 17.38 0.22 5.48
CA GLN A 91 18.40 -0.82 5.61
C GLN A 91 18.79 -0.91 7.09
N VAL A 92 18.60 -2.10 7.68
CA VAL A 92 18.81 -2.34 9.11
C VAL A 92 19.87 -3.42 9.29
N GLY A 93 20.97 -3.06 9.95
CA GLY A 93 22.14 -3.92 10.15
C GLY A 93 21.89 -5.11 11.07
N SER A 94 20.85 -5.05 11.91
CA SER A 94 20.38 -6.20 12.69
C SER A 94 18.86 -6.41 12.50
N SER A 95 18.07 -6.15 13.54
CA SER A 95 16.62 -6.36 13.59
C SER A 95 15.84 -5.04 13.62
N ALA A 96 14.61 -5.08 13.12
CA ALA A 96 13.63 -4.01 13.32
C ALA A 96 12.52 -4.44 14.30
N SER A 97 12.10 -3.53 15.18
CA SER A 97 11.02 -3.72 16.14
C SER A 97 10.04 -2.55 16.05
N LEU A 98 8.81 -2.82 15.60
CA LEU A 98 7.77 -1.79 15.51
C LEU A 98 6.87 -1.85 16.74
N GLY A 99 6.68 -0.69 17.39
CA GLY A 99 5.85 -0.52 18.57
C GLY A 99 4.36 -0.76 18.33
N THR A 100 3.61 -1.02 19.41
CA THR A 100 2.16 -1.26 19.38
C THR A 100 1.44 -0.09 18.72
N SER A 101 0.51 -0.38 17.82
CA SER A 101 -0.27 0.65 17.09
C SER A 101 0.57 1.71 16.36
N SER A 102 1.83 1.42 16.01
CA SER A 102 2.65 2.32 15.21
C SER A 102 2.19 2.34 13.74
N VAL A 103 2.39 3.48 13.06
CA VAL A 103 2.09 3.65 11.63
C VAL A 103 3.40 3.88 10.89
N PHE A 104 3.82 2.92 10.08
CA PHE A 104 5.12 2.91 9.44
C PHE A 104 4.99 2.99 7.91
N ALA A 105 5.90 3.73 7.28
CA ALA A 105 5.97 3.87 5.83
C ALA A 105 7.37 3.49 5.33
N GLY A 106 7.43 2.61 4.32
CA GLY A 106 8.67 2.22 3.67
C GLY A 106 8.96 0.72 3.63
N ASN A 107 10.04 0.39 2.93
CA ASN A 107 10.52 -0.98 2.76
C ASN A 107 11.62 -1.26 3.79
N ILE A 108 11.35 -2.13 4.77
CA ILE A 108 12.34 -2.58 5.75
C ILE A 108 13.15 -3.74 5.16
N LEU A 109 14.46 -3.57 5.08
CA LEU A 109 15.47 -4.55 4.67
C LEU A 109 16.34 -4.89 5.90
N ALA A 110 15.90 -5.84 6.72
CA ALA A 110 16.59 -6.23 7.94
C ALA A 110 17.57 -7.39 7.70
N LEU A 111 18.75 -7.34 8.32
CA LEU A 111 19.73 -8.41 8.23
C LEU A 111 19.23 -9.68 8.94
N THR A 112 18.67 -9.53 10.15
CA THR A 112 18.26 -10.67 10.98
C THR A 112 16.75 -10.85 10.96
N SER A 113 15.99 -10.08 11.72
CA SER A 113 14.55 -10.30 11.93
C SER A 113 13.74 -9.00 11.97
N ILE A 114 12.42 -9.13 11.80
CA ILE A 114 11.49 -8.01 11.93
C ILE A 114 10.34 -8.44 12.84
N SER A 115 10.06 -7.67 13.88
CA SER A 115 8.97 -7.93 14.82
C SER A 115 8.03 -6.73 14.88
N LEU A 116 6.74 -6.98 14.68
CA LEU A 116 5.69 -5.99 14.90
C LEU A 116 4.94 -6.35 16.19
N LYS A 117 4.82 -5.38 17.08
CA LYS A 117 3.92 -5.47 18.24
C LYS A 117 2.48 -5.18 17.82
N ASP A 118 1.54 -5.54 18.69
CA ASP A 118 0.11 -5.54 18.42
C ASP A 118 -0.41 -4.31 17.64
N GLY A 119 -1.08 -4.58 16.51
CA GLY A 119 -1.86 -3.59 15.78
C GLY A 119 -1.06 -2.54 15.02
N ALA A 120 0.22 -2.78 14.71
CA ALA A 120 1.00 -1.91 13.85
C ALA A 120 0.47 -1.93 12.39
N ALA A 121 0.61 -0.80 11.71
CA ALA A 121 0.21 -0.62 10.33
C ALA A 121 1.41 -0.22 9.48
N VAL A 122 1.70 -0.97 8.42
CA VAL A 122 2.83 -0.73 7.52
C VAL A 122 2.33 -0.52 6.09
N ASP A 123 2.64 0.64 5.52
CA ASP A 123 2.62 0.87 4.08
C ASP A 123 4.03 0.63 3.52
N GLY A 124 4.26 -0.54 2.96
CA GLY A 124 5.55 -0.92 2.40
C GLY A 124 5.81 -2.42 2.37
N ARG A 125 7.01 -2.83 2.78
CA ARG A 125 7.46 -4.23 2.77
C ARG A 125 8.27 -4.56 4.00
N LEU A 126 8.14 -5.78 4.50
CA LEU A 126 8.93 -6.33 5.60
C LEU A 126 9.79 -7.48 5.05
N LEU A 127 11.09 -7.26 4.94
CA LEU A 127 12.02 -8.19 4.29
C LEU A 127 13.20 -8.49 5.24
N ALA A 128 13.14 -9.65 5.90
CA ALA A 128 14.21 -10.14 6.77
C ALA A 128 15.09 -11.16 6.01
N ARG A 129 16.42 -11.05 6.12
CA ARG A 129 17.35 -11.91 5.36
C ARG A 129 17.60 -13.27 6.04
N ASN A 130 17.79 -13.27 7.36
CA ASN A 130 18.30 -14.44 8.10
C ASN A 130 17.36 -14.96 9.20
N GLY A 131 16.19 -14.34 9.38
CA GLY A 131 15.29 -14.62 10.50
C GLY A 131 13.83 -14.37 10.14
N ALA A 132 12.98 -14.47 11.16
CA ALA A 132 11.54 -14.38 11.00
C ALA A 132 11.03 -12.94 10.84
N VAL A 133 9.84 -12.84 10.24
CA VAL A 133 8.98 -11.67 10.31
C VAL A 133 7.77 -12.05 11.17
N THR A 134 7.63 -11.44 12.35
CA THR A 134 6.57 -11.76 13.33
C THR A 134 5.53 -10.64 13.36
N LEU A 135 4.25 -11.02 13.25
CA LEU A 135 3.10 -10.09 13.25
C LEU A 135 2.11 -10.47 14.36
N ILE A 136 1.52 -9.47 15.00
CA ILE A 136 0.47 -9.57 16.02
C ILE A 136 -0.65 -8.58 15.63
N ASN A 137 -1.74 -9.08 15.05
CA ASN A 137 -2.90 -8.27 14.61
C ASN A 137 -2.55 -7.07 13.69
N ASP A 138 -1.44 -7.16 12.95
CA ASP A 138 -0.94 -6.06 12.13
C ASP A 138 -1.58 -5.99 10.74
N THR A 139 -1.47 -4.82 10.12
CA THR A 139 -1.81 -4.61 8.71
C THR A 139 -0.58 -4.24 7.91
N VAL A 140 -0.19 -5.07 6.94
CA VAL A 140 0.90 -4.77 6.01
C VAL A 140 0.35 -4.64 4.61
N THR A 141 0.61 -3.52 3.95
CA THR A 141 0.18 -3.29 2.58
C THR A 141 1.34 -2.88 1.70
N ARG A 142 1.41 -3.51 0.52
CA ARG A 142 2.46 -3.21 -0.44
C ARG A 142 2.21 -1.87 -1.13
N SER A 143 3.06 -0.89 -0.84
CA SER A 143 3.06 0.39 -1.56
C SER A 143 3.40 0.22 -3.04
N ARG A 144 2.76 1.03 -3.88
CA ARG A 144 3.07 1.19 -5.30
C ARG A 144 3.25 2.66 -5.59
N CYS A 145 4.36 3.01 -6.22
CA CYS A 145 4.59 4.40 -6.61
C CYS A 145 3.64 4.80 -7.73
N ALA A 146 3.14 6.02 -7.65
CA ALA A 146 2.68 6.74 -8.83
C ALA A 146 3.91 7.06 -9.71
N PRO A 147 3.80 6.94 -11.05
CA PRO A 147 4.81 7.47 -11.94
C PRO A 147 4.90 8.98 -11.70
N GLY A 148 6.12 9.48 -11.46
CA GLY A 148 6.33 10.92 -11.23
C GLY A 148 5.93 11.73 -12.46
N THR A 149 5.27 12.86 -12.25
CA THR A 149 4.98 13.81 -13.33
C THR A 149 6.29 14.55 -13.64
N GLU A 150 6.79 14.43 -14.85
CA GLU A 150 7.90 15.24 -15.37
C GLU A 150 7.36 16.64 -15.72
N PRO A 151 8.10 17.75 -15.53
CA PRO A 151 7.70 19.04 -16.07
C PRO A 151 7.95 19.02 -17.59
N GLY A 152 6.96 18.56 -18.35
CA GLY A 152 6.98 18.52 -19.81
C GLY A 152 5.70 19.10 -20.38
N THR A 153 5.83 20.23 -21.06
CA THR A 153 4.83 20.84 -21.94
C THR A 153 4.39 19.81 -22.99
N GLY A 154 3.13 19.40 -23.02
CA GLY A 154 2.67 18.47 -24.06
C GLY A 154 1.34 17.78 -23.77
N THR A 155 0.34 18.16 -24.55
CA THR A 155 -1.05 17.73 -24.58
C THR A 155 -1.22 16.23 -24.90
N GLY A 156 -2.09 15.51 -24.15
CA GLY A 156 -2.86 14.37 -24.68
C GLY A 156 -2.62 12.95 -24.12
N THR A 157 -3.68 12.42 -23.48
CA THR A 157 -4.23 11.04 -23.61
C THR A 157 -3.47 9.85 -22.97
N GLY A 158 -4.05 9.30 -21.89
CA GLY A 158 -3.38 8.33 -20.99
C GLY A 158 -3.67 6.84 -21.20
N THR A 159 -3.06 6.01 -20.33
CA THR A 159 -3.42 4.59 -20.02
C THR A 159 -2.64 4.14 -18.76
N GLY A 160 -3.27 3.92 -17.59
CA GLY A 160 -3.49 2.60 -16.92
C GLY A 160 -2.21 1.86 -16.45
N THR A 161 -2.00 1.29 -15.24
CA THR A 161 -2.93 0.63 -14.30
C THR A 161 -2.23 0.02 -13.05
N GLY A 162 -2.77 0.24 -11.83
CA GLY A 162 -2.89 -0.75 -10.72
C GLY A 162 -1.79 -0.83 -9.67
N SER A 163 -2.03 -1.06 -8.37
CA SER A 163 -3.21 -1.37 -7.58
C SER A 163 -2.92 -1.30 -6.05
N ASN A 164 -3.75 -0.51 -5.37
CA ASN A 164 -4.21 -0.54 -3.96
C ASN A 164 -3.28 -0.42 -2.73
N PRO A 165 -3.75 0.31 -1.70
CA PRO A 165 -2.93 1.10 -0.77
C PRO A 165 -3.03 0.63 0.69
N GLY A 166 -1.96 0.87 1.46
CA GLY A 166 -1.95 0.70 2.90
C GLY A 166 -2.81 1.73 3.62
N PRO A 167 -3.15 1.48 4.88
CA PRO A 167 -4.12 2.29 5.60
C PRO A 167 -3.45 3.60 6.03
N ASP A 168 -3.54 4.62 5.17
CA ASP A 168 -3.38 5.99 5.60
C ASP A 168 -4.69 6.43 6.28
N VAL A 169 -4.80 6.17 7.59
CA VAL A 169 -6.01 6.44 8.37
C VAL A 169 -6.02 7.88 8.88
N THR A 170 -6.06 8.82 7.94
CA THR A 170 -6.65 10.13 8.21
C THR A 170 -7.95 10.30 7.44
N GLY A 171 -8.21 9.47 6.41
CA GLY A 171 -9.41 9.53 5.60
C GLY A 171 -10.40 8.38 5.79
N PRO A 172 -11.59 8.51 5.19
CA PRO A 172 -12.67 7.56 5.38
C PRO A 172 -12.31 6.16 4.85
N ALA A 173 -12.43 5.13 5.71
CA ALA A 173 -12.23 3.74 5.32
C ALA A 173 -13.38 3.26 4.42
N VAL A 174 -13.08 2.66 3.27
CA VAL A 174 -14.08 2.18 2.31
C VAL A 174 -13.96 0.67 2.10
N LEU A 175 -15.02 -0.06 2.41
CA LEU A 175 -15.17 -1.48 2.14
C LEU A 175 -16.16 -1.69 0.98
N ILE A 176 -15.75 -2.50 0.01
CA ILE A 176 -16.58 -2.88 -1.14
C ILE A 176 -16.71 -4.40 -1.17
N THR A 177 -17.94 -4.91 -1.20
CA THR A 177 -18.25 -6.34 -1.27
C THR A 177 -19.24 -6.64 -2.40
N GLY A 178 -19.46 -7.93 -2.69
CA GLY A 178 -20.37 -8.36 -3.76
C GLY A 178 -19.78 -8.31 -5.17
N LEU A 179 -18.46 -8.14 -5.32
CA LEU A 179 -17.79 -8.25 -6.62
C LEU A 179 -17.49 -9.73 -6.95
N PRO A 180 -17.64 -10.14 -8.22
CA PRO A 180 -17.21 -11.44 -8.70
C PRO A 180 -15.69 -11.64 -8.50
N GLY A 181 -15.30 -12.85 -8.06
CA GLY A 181 -13.90 -13.20 -7.85
C GLY A 181 -13.28 -12.78 -6.51
N LEU A 182 -14.05 -12.12 -5.64
CA LEU A 182 -13.71 -11.95 -4.23
C LEU A 182 -14.32 -13.10 -3.41
N ARG A 183 -13.77 -14.32 -3.49
CA ARG A 183 -14.01 -15.32 -2.44
C ARG A 183 -12.94 -15.13 -1.37
N GLN A 184 -13.35 -14.88 -0.12
CA GLN A 184 -12.48 -15.13 1.03
C GLN A 184 -12.02 -16.60 0.92
N PRO A 185 -10.74 -16.93 1.13
CA PRO A 185 -10.36 -18.33 1.24
C PRO A 185 -11.15 -18.93 2.41
N PRO A 186 -11.91 -20.02 2.24
CA PRO A 186 -12.26 -20.85 3.37
C PRO A 186 -10.95 -21.35 3.99
N PHE A 187 -10.84 -21.35 5.31
CA PHE A 187 -9.69 -21.89 6.03
C PHE A 187 -9.41 -23.31 5.55
N GLY A 188 -8.42 -23.45 4.67
CA GLY A 188 -7.95 -24.73 4.15
C GLY A 188 -6.85 -25.26 5.07
N ARG A 189 -6.94 -26.55 5.40
CA ARG A 189 -5.92 -27.29 6.15
C ARG A 189 -4.50 -27.02 5.59
N PRO A 190 -3.49 -26.85 6.45
CA PRO A 190 -2.09 -26.81 6.02
C PRO A 190 -1.75 -28.08 5.22
N GLY A 191 -1.23 -27.92 4.01
CA GLY A 191 -0.67 -29.03 3.21
C GLY A 191 -1.37 -29.38 1.88
N ALA A 192 -2.49 -28.74 1.52
CA ALA A 192 -3.10 -29.00 0.21
C ALA A 192 -2.35 -28.26 -0.94
N PRO A 193 -2.12 -28.91 -2.10
CA PRO A 193 -1.60 -28.25 -3.30
C PRO A 193 -2.51 -27.07 -3.69
N ARG A 194 -1.92 -25.88 -3.83
CA ARG A 194 -2.67 -24.68 -4.26
C ARG A 194 -3.05 -24.84 -5.74
N PRO A 195 -4.34 -24.86 -6.12
CA PRO A 195 -4.72 -24.84 -7.53
C PRO A 195 -4.30 -23.51 -8.17
N PRO A 196 -3.98 -23.49 -9.48
CA PRO A 196 -3.61 -22.25 -10.17
C PRO A 196 -4.77 -21.25 -10.12
N PHE A 197 -4.47 -20.00 -9.79
CA PHE A 197 -5.42 -18.89 -9.78
C PHE A 197 -6.02 -18.67 -11.18
N ARG A 198 -7.15 -19.30 -11.49
CA ARG A 198 -8.00 -18.86 -12.61
C ARG A 198 -8.63 -17.54 -12.21
N SER A 199 -8.38 -16.48 -12.97
CA SER A 199 -9.03 -15.18 -12.82
C SER A 199 -10.56 -15.35 -12.91
N VAL A 200 -11.24 -15.28 -11.77
CA VAL A 200 -12.70 -15.43 -11.70
C VAL A 200 -13.36 -14.17 -12.29
N CYS A 201 -13.90 -14.29 -13.49
CA CYS A 201 -14.66 -13.27 -14.19
C CYS A 201 -16.18 -13.54 -14.09
N THR A 202 -17.01 -12.53 -14.37
CA THR A 202 -18.48 -12.65 -14.42
C THR A 202 -19.02 -12.50 -15.84
N THR A 203 -20.14 -13.15 -16.12
CA THR A 203 -20.99 -12.93 -17.30
C THR A 203 -22.36 -12.35 -16.94
N ARG A 204 -22.68 -12.24 -15.64
CA ARG A 204 -23.96 -11.78 -15.12
C ARG A 204 -23.82 -10.46 -14.36
N ASP A 205 -24.89 -9.66 -14.39
CA ASP A 205 -25.05 -8.49 -13.52
C ASP A 205 -24.84 -8.87 -12.06
N PHE A 206 -24.33 -7.93 -11.27
CA PHE A 206 -24.13 -8.12 -9.83
C PHE A 206 -24.38 -6.84 -9.05
N THR A 207 -24.53 -6.97 -7.74
CA THR A 207 -24.74 -5.82 -6.84
C THR A 207 -23.48 -5.59 -6.00
N ALA A 208 -22.80 -4.48 -6.25
CA ALA A 208 -21.71 -4.01 -5.41
C ALA A 208 -22.28 -3.32 -4.16
N ARG A 209 -21.81 -3.71 -2.98
CA ARG A 209 -22.21 -3.14 -1.70
C ARG A 209 -21.06 -2.33 -1.12
N PHE A 210 -21.36 -1.14 -0.63
CA PHE A 210 -20.38 -0.17 -0.15
C PHE A 210 -20.64 0.14 1.33
N ARG A 211 -19.57 0.10 2.14
CA ARG A 211 -19.58 0.55 3.54
C ARG A 211 -18.42 1.51 3.75
N LEU A 212 -18.74 2.72 4.18
CA LEU A 212 -17.77 3.75 4.52
C LEU A 212 -17.78 3.96 6.04
N ARG A 213 -16.60 4.11 6.64
CA ARG A 213 -16.42 4.38 8.08
C ARG A 213 -15.42 5.50 8.26
N ASP A 214 -15.79 6.48 9.07
CA ASP A 214 -14.94 7.61 9.40
C ASP A 214 -15.39 8.26 10.70
N ARG A 215 -14.45 8.77 11.51
CA ARG A 215 -14.76 9.44 12.78
C ARG A 215 -15.34 10.85 12.58
N ALA A 216 -14.86 11.62 11.60
CA ALA A 216 -15.41 12.94 11.24
C ALA A 216 -16.71 12.83 10.42
N GLY A 217 -16.95 11.65 9.88
CA GLY A 217 -18.13 11.32 9.09
C GLY A 217 -18.00 11.76 7.63
N ILE A 218 -18.76 11.11 6.76
CA ILE A 218 -18.60 11.26 5.31
C ILE A 218 -19.24 12.56 4.82
N LYS A 219 -18.45 13.44 4.21
CA LYS A 219 -18.93 14.64 3.51
C LYS A 219 -19.48 14.29 2.14
N VAL A 220 -18.76 13.46 1.37
CA VAL A 220 -19.20 12.99 0.05
C VAL A 220 -18.45 11.73 -0.37
N ALA A 221 -19.11 10.86 -1.12
CA ALA A 221 -18.53 9.70 -1.78
C ALA A 221 -18.96 9.67 -3.25
N ASP A 222 -17.99 9.68 -4.15
CA ASP A 222 -18.16 9.52 -5.59
C ASP A 222 -17.73 8.11 -6.02
N VAL A 223 -18.60 7.38 -6.71
CA VAL A 223 -18.35 6.03 -7.22
C VAL A 223 -18.25 6.06 -8.73
N TYR A 224 -17.20 5.47 -9.27
CA TYR A 224 -16.88 5.39 -10.69
C TYR A 224 -16.78 3.94 -11.15
N LEU A 225 -17.21 3.66 -12.38
CA LEU A 225 -16.95 2.42 -13.11
C LEU A 225 -16.18 2.79 -14.38
N ASP A 226 -14.95 2.30 -14.50
CA ASP A 226 -14.04 2.59 -15.61
C ASP A 226 -13.87 4.09 -15.91
N GLY A 227 -13.91 4.91 -14.86
CA GLY A 227 -13.80 6.37 -14.96
C GLY A 227 -15.13 7.11 -15.15
N ARG A 228 -16.23 6.42 -15.48
CA ARG A 228 -17.57 7.03 -15.53
C ARG A 228 -18.19 7.07 -14.13
N ARG A 229 -18.59 8.26 -13.65
CA ARG A 229 -19.26 8.40 -12.36
C ARG A 229 -20.63 7.74 -12.40
N LEU A 230 -20.84 6.75 -11.54
CA LEU A 230 -22.13 6.06 -11.36
C LEU A 230 -22.99 6.68 -10.28
N LYS A 231 -22.38 7.19 -9.20
CA LYS A 231 -23.12 7.77 -8.07
C LYS A 231 -22.29 8.78 -7.30
N ARG A 232 -22.93 9.83 -6.81
CA ARG A 232 -22.44 10.71 -5.74
C ARG A 232 -23.40 10.58 -4.55
N THR A 233 -22.89 10.39 -3.34
CA THR A 233 -23.74 10.21 -2.15
C THR A 233 -23.04 10.66 -0.86
N LYS A 234 -23.83 10.95 0.18
CA LYS A 234 -23.33 11.18 1.55
C LYS A 234 -23.56 9.96 2.46
N LEU A 235 -24.20 8.90 1.93
CA LEU A 235 -24.53 7.70 2.70
C LEU A 235 -23.28 6.88 3.04
N THR A 236 -23.24 6.34 4.25
CA THR A 236 -22.18 5.45 4.72
C THR A 236 -22.41 3.99 4.34
N ARG A 237 -23.64 3.61 3.96
CA ARG A 237 -23.99 2.28 3.45
C ARG A 237 -24.93 2.40 2.27
N PHE A 238 -24.57 1.79 1.14
CA PHE A 238 -25.41 1.77 -0.05
C PHE A 238 -25.00 0.64 -1.01
N SER A 239 -25.84 0.37 -2.00
CA SER A 239 -25.61 -0.65 -3.03
C SER A 239 -25.76 -0.07 -4.43
N LEU A 240 -25.03 -0.63 -5.39
CA LEU A 240 -25.18 -0.32 -6.82
C LEU A 240 -25.29 -1.60 -7.63
N ARG A 241 -26.26 -1.66 -8.53
CA ARG A 241 -26.35 -2.72 -9.54
C ARG A 241 -25.40 -2.38 -10.70
N ILE A 242 -24.48 -3.29 -10.99
CA ILE A 242 -23.55 -3.20 -12.11
C ILE A 242 -24.09 -4.03 -13.27
N ARG A 243 -24.44 -3.37 -14.37
CA ARG A 243 -24.91 -4.02 -15.59
C ARG A 243 -23.71 -4.51 -16.39
N VAL A 244 -23.46 -5.82 -16.40
CA VAL A 244 -22.27 -6.41 -17.01
C VAL A 244 -22.41 -6.54 -18.52
N ARG A 245 -23.63 -6.67 -19.04
CA ARG A 245 -23.87 -6.78 -20.49
C ARG A 245 -23.34 -5.58 -21.29
N GLY A 246 -23.38 -4.38 -20.72
CA GLY A 246 -22.93 -3.15 -21.38
C GLY A 246 -21.43 -2.84 -21.24
N LEU A 247 -20.66 -3.72 -20.61
CA LEU A 247 -19.22 -3.54 -20.41
C LEU A 247 -18.43 -4.28 -21.48
N ARG A 248 -17.25 -3.76 -21.86
CA ARG A 248 -16.33 -4.45 -22.79
C ARG A 248 -15.85 -5.77 -22.19
N VAL A 249 -15.38 -6.72 -23.00
CA VAL A 249 -14.76 -7.94 -22.44
C VAL A 249 -13.44 -7.55 -21.78
N GLY A 250 -13.10 -8.16 -20.65
CA GLY A 250 -11.83 -7.92 -19.97
C GLY A 250 -11.99 -7.30 -18.59
N ASN A 251 -11.00 -6.52 -18.16
CA ASN A 251 -10.91 -6.03 -16.80
C ASN A 251 -11.62 -4.69 -16.61
N HIS A 252 -12.46 -4.63 -15.59
CA HIS A 252 -13.18 -3.43 -15.17
C HIS A 252 -12.79 -3.00 -13.77
N ARG A 253 -12.98 -1.72 -13.49
CA ARG A 253 -12.55 -1.06 -12.26
C ARG A 253 -13.66 -0.25 -11.64
N ILE A 254 -13.97 -0.57 -10.39
CA ILE A 254 -14.80 0.26 -9.53
C ILE A 254 -13.87 1.10 -8.64
N THR A 255 -14.01 2.41 -8.70
CA THR A 255 -13.25 3.35 -7.87
C THR A 255 -14.20 4.18 -7.03
N VAL A 256 -13.95 4.25 -5.72
CA VAL A 256 -14.68 5.09 -4.77
C VAL A 256 -13.73 6.16 -4.28
N ILE A 257 -14.15 7.42 -4.41
CA ILE A 257 -13.45 8.58 -3.86
C ILE A 257 -14.33 9.12 -2.74
N ALA A 258 -13.90 8.97 -1.50
CA ALA A 258 -14.62 9.47 -0.33
C ALA A 258 -13.87 10.65 0.28
N ARG A 259 -14.61 11.65 0.75
CA ARG A 259 -14.11 12.75 1.56
C ARG A 259 -14.88 12.80 2.86
N ASP A 260 -14.19 12.98 3.97
CA ASP A 260 -14.82 13.22 5.27
C ASP A 260 -15.10 14.72 5.49
N ARG A 261 -15.65 15.06 6.66
CA ARG A 261 -15.90 16.45 7.05
C ARG A 261 -14.65 17.21 7.47
N ALA A 262 -13.61 16.51 7.93
CA ALA A 262 -12.32 17.10 8.25
C ALA A 262 -11.51 17.48 6.99
N GLY A 263 -12.00 17.12 5.80
CA GLY A 263 -11.38 17.43 4.51
C GLY A 263 -10.49 16.31 3.98
N ASN A 264 -10.31 15.23 4.74
CA ASN A 264 -9.48 14.11 4.35
C ASN A 264 -10.16 13.31 3.24
N ARG A 265 -9.34 12.79 2.32
CA ARG A 265 -9.82 12.11 1.12
C ARG A 265 -9.21 10.72 1.02
N SER A 266 -10.05 9.71 0.80
CA SER A 266 -9.63 8.35 0.49
C SER A 266 -10.06 7.94 -0.91
N VAL A 267 -9.26 7.08 -1.53
CA VAL A 267 -9.56 6.48 -2.84
C VAL A 267 -9.41 4.98 -2.75
N THR A 268 -10.50 4.24 -2.92
CA THR A 268 -10.50 2.78 -2.90
C THR A 268 -10.88 2.23 -4.26
N THR A 269 -10.06 1.31 -4.76
CA THR A 269 -10.29 0.69 -6.06
C THR A 269 -10.44 -0.82 -5.94
N ARG A 270 -11.41 -1.41 -6.64
CA ARG A 270 -11.54 -2.87 -6.81
C ARG A 270 -11.71 -3.21 -8.29
N ARG A 271 -11.22 -4.39 -8.67
CA ARG A 271 -11.26 -4.90 -10.04
C ARG A 271 -12.17 -6.11 -10.12
N PHE A 272 -12.79 -6.30 -11.28
CA PHE A 272 -13.47 -7.54 -11.65
C PHE A 272 -13.27 -7.77 -13.15
N GLY A 273 -13.30 -9.03 -13.59
CA GLY A 273 -13.26 -9.38 -15.01
C GLY A 273 -14.66 -9.61 -15.56
N ARG A 274 -14.93 -9.21 -16.81
CA ARG A 274 -16.04 -9.67 -17.63
C ARG A 274 -15.54 -10.70 -18.63
N CYS A 275 -16.14 -11.89 -18.62
CA CYS A 275 -15.88 -12.92 -19.63
C CYS A 275 -16.96 -12.94 -20.71
N VAL A 276 -16.59 -13.47 -21.87
CA VAL A 276 -17.54 -13.89 -22.90
C VAL A 276 -18.07 -15.27 -22.51
N LEU A 277 -19.38 -15.47 -22.61
CA LEU A 277 -19.95 -16.81 -22.61
C LEU A 277 -19.61 -17.45 -23.96
N GLY A 278 -18.73 -18.45 -23.94
CA GLY A 278 -18.49 -19.36 -25.06
C GLY A 278 -17.29 -19.04 -25.95
N LEU A 279 -16.20 -19.78 -25.72
CA LEU A 279 -15.46 -20.48 -26.77
C LEU A 279 -15.10 -21.87 -26.19
N PRO A 280 -15.37 -22.98 -26.88
CA PRO A 280 -14.94 -24.29 -26.43
C PRO A 280 -13.40 -24.30 -26.35
N ALA A 281 -12.86 -25.02 -25.37
CA ALA A 281 -11.43 -25.27 -25.28
C ALA A 281 -10.93 -25.80 -26.64
N PRO A 282 -9.77 -25.33 -27.16
CA PRO A 282 -9.20 -25.95 -28.34
C PRO A 282 -8.95 -27.42 -27.99
N ARG A 283 -9.64 -28.31 -28.70
CA ARG A 283 -9.28 -29.72 -28.73
C ARG A 283 -7.96 -29.78 -29.49
N PHE A 284 -6.88 -30.13 -28.78
CA PHE A 284 -5.69 -30.64 -29.46
C PHE A 284 -6.09 -31.97 -30.10
N THR A 285 -6.25 -31.96 -31.41
CA THR A 285 -6.28 -33.17 -32.24
C THR A 285 -5.06 -33.10 -33.14
N GLY A 286 -4.19 -34.11 -33.03
CA GLY A 286 -2.97 -34.27 -33.82
C GLY A 286 -1.73 -34.02 -33.00
#